data_AF-F5RK18-F1
#
_entry.id   AF-F5RK18-F1
#
_cell.length_a   1.000
_cell.length_b   1.000
_cell.length_c   1.000
_cell.angle_alpha   90.00
_cell.angle_beta   90.00
_cell.angle_gamma   90.00
#
_symmetry.space_group_name_H-M   'P 1'
#
loop_
_entity.id
_entity.type
_entity.pdbx_description
1 polymer ?
#
loop_
_entity_poly.entity_id
_entity_poly.type
_entity_poly.pdbx_seq_one_letter_code
_entity_poly.pdbx_strand_id
1 'polypeptide(L)'
;MRRDEAVRQLFCGDADMKREQGRGAAAAEMLPPLVDLGTFAAERENTFVLPVSEAVQAWTEIDGMAVRTEVSAAGEHILRLTLPAMRTGVLLYGALILRGPQGERTVHLTGRAAEGAQEHCGAPVGSALPALVRGERLVVEADETIGFFYEDMGHAAGVDVDAYVFRLYADGRVRGDADLVFFGNPIADDGSIRVEKGARIGAVVDVAALAAEAARLVICFSVYEDGAGRDFSHVRSPLVTLSAGGVTQYRFPLDALHREKTVNAAELYRYRGAWKLRLVGAGYEAGLARLCEDYGLSVE
;
A
#
# COMPACT_ATOMS: atom_id res chain seq x y z
N MET A 1 34.99 54.00 0.91
CA MET A 1 34.06 53.75 2.02
C MET A 1 33.50 52.34 1.77
N ARG A 2 34.31 51.29 1.97
CA ARG A 2 34.54 50.52 3.22
C ARG A 2 33.30 49.73 3.68
N ARG A 3 33.33 48.41 3.45
CA ARG A 3 33.14 47.25 4.37
C ARG A 3 32.44 46.09 3.63
N ASP A 4 33.20 45.05 3.25
CA ASP A 4 33.49 43.81 4.01
C ASP A 4 32.27 42.87 3.97
N GLU A 5 32.22 41.80 3.17
CA GLU A 5 32.92 40.51 3.30
C GLU A 5 32.91 39.90 4.72
N ALA A 6 32.36 38.67 4.80
CA ALA A 6 32.49 37.64 5.84
C ALA A 6 31.68 37.73 7.15
N VAL A 7 30.63 36.89 7.26
CA VAL A 7 30.36 35.95 8.40
C VAL A 7 29.50 34.79 7.84
N ARG A 8 30.09 33.64 7.46
CA ARG A 8 30.13 32.36 8.21
C ARG A 8 28.77 31.77 8.68
N GLN A 9 28.45 30.61 8.07
CA GLN A 9 27.96 29.35 8.67
C GLN A 9 27.20 29.42 10.00
N LEU A 10 25.97 28.87 10.01
CA LEU A 10 25.18 28.29 11.12
C LEU A 10 23.72 28.20 10.56
N PHE A 11 23.07 27.07 10.25
CA PHE A 11 22.89 25.81 10.97
C PHE A 11 22.46 24.68 10.01
N CYS A 12 22.95 23.48 10.31
CA CYS A 12 22.31 22.19 10.00
C CYS A 12 20.90 22.18 10.62
N GLY A 13 19.89 21.66 9.91
CA GLY A 13 18.51 21.64 10.37
C GLY A 13 17.77 20.42 9.83
N ASP A 14 18.05 19.29 10.49
CA ASP A 14 17.33 18.02 10.58
C ASP A 14 16.00 17.89 9.83
N ALA A 15 15.97 16.93 8.90
CA ALA A 15 14.77 16.33 8.37
C ALA A 15 14.18 15.39 9.44
N ASP A 16 13.27 15.91 10.27
CA ASP A 16 12.50 15.12 11.23
C ASP A 16 11.04 15.55 11.16
N MET A 17 10.20 14.72 10.54
CA MET A 17 8.75 14.95 10.48
C MET A 17 8.05 14.05 11.49
N LYS A 18 7.81 14.61 12.68
CA LYS A 18 7.09 13.98 13.79
C LYS A 18 5.60 13.76 13.45
N ARG A 19 5.09 12.55 13.69
CA ARG A 19 3.66 12.22 13.86
C ARG A 19 3.47 11.34 15.09
N GLU A 20 2.51 11.72 15.93
CA GLU A 20 2.04 11.02 17.13
C GLU A 20 1.09 9.86 16.79
N GLN A 21 1.12 8.82 17.62
CA GLN A 21 0.60 7.46 17.39
C GLN A 21 -0.81 7.20 17.94
N GLY A 22 -1.53 6.27 17.30
CA GLY A 22 -2.70 5.57 17.84
C GLY A 22 -2.97 4.26 17.07
N ARG A 23 -3.17 3.13 17.78
CA ARG A 23 -3.06 1.71 17.36
C ARG A 23 -4.36 1.05 16.84
N GLY A 24 -4.22 -0.03 16.04
CA GLY A 24 -5.22 -1.11 15.82
C GLY A 24 -4.65 -2.31 15.03
N ALA A 25 -4.95 -3.57 15.45
CA ALA A 25 -4.26 -4.82 15.11
C ALA A 25 -4.64 -5.49 13.76
N ALA A 26 -3.68 -6.17 13.11
CA ALA A 26 -3.75 -6.78 11.76
C ALA A 26 -3.93 -8.32 11.79
N ALA A 27 -4.73 -8.86 10.87
CA ALA A 27 -4.97 -10.30 10.69
C ALA A 27 -3.74 -11.03 10.09
N ALA A 28 -3.58 -12.31 10.42
CA ALA A 28 -2.43 -13.13 10.03
C ALA A 28 -2.48 -13.58 8.55
N GLU A 29 -1.97 -12.73 7.67
CA GLU A 29 -1.74 -13.02 6.26
C GLU A 29 -0.37 -13.69 6.03
N MET A 30 -0.17 -14.27 4.85
CA MET A 30 1.11 -14.84 4.44
C MET A 30 2.20 -13.75 4.40
N LEU A 31 3.33 -13.98 5.09
CA LEU A 31 4.39 -12.96 5.14
C LEU A 31 4.93 -12.61 3.75
N PRO A 32 5.08 -11.30 3.44
CA PRO A 32 5.64 -10.84 2.18
C PRO A 32 7.13 -11.24 2.06
N PRO A 33 7.70 -11.26 0.84
CA PRO A 33 9.11 -11.59 0.60
C PRO A 33 10.08 -10.56 1.18
N LEU A 34 9.59 -9.36 1.54
CA LEU A 34 10.33 -8.30 2.21
C LEU A 34 9.48 -7.76 3.35
N VAL A 35 10.06 -7.68 4.54
CA VAL A 35 9.47 -7.09 5.74
C VAL A 35 10.38 -5.95 6.20
N ASP A 36 9.82 -4.75 6.23
CA ASP A 36 10.48 -3.60 6.84
C ASP A 36 10.07 -3.49 8.32
N LEU A 37 11.06 -3.55 9.21
CA LEU A 37 10.91 -3.35 10.65
C LEU A 37 10.89 -1.86 11.03
N GLY A 38 11.13 -0.97 10.06
CA GLY A 38 11.18 0.47 10.23
C GLY A 38 12.37 0.93 11.05
N THR A 39 12.22 2.09 11.69
CA THR A 39 13.20 2.61 12.66
C THR A 39 12.96 2.06 14.05
N PHE A 40 14.01 1.56 14.70
CA PHE A 40 13.94 0.98 16.05
C PHE A 40 15.01 1.55 16.97
N ALA A 41 14.79 1.47 18.28
CA ALA A 41 15.67 2.05 19.29
C ALA A 41 17.10 1.51 19.18
N ALA A 42 18.07 2.40 18.95
CA ALA A 42 19.49 2.07 19.03
C ALA A 42 19.92 1.74 20.47
N GLU A 43 21.00 0.98 20.61
CA GLU A 43 21.62 0.56 21.88
C GLU A 43 20.66 -0.18 22.82
N ARG A 44 19.57 -0.73 22.27
CA ARG A 44 18.53 -1.48 22.97
C ARG A 44 18.20 -2.75 22.22
N GLU A 45 17.83 -3.78 22.95
CA GLU A 45 17.23 -4.97 22.36
C GLU A 45 15.84 -4.60 21.81
N ASN A 46 15.50 -5.09 20.62
CA ASN A 46 14.19 -4.83 20.02
C ASN A 46 13.54 -6.15 19.60
N THR A 47 12.32 -6.38 20.10
CA THR A 47 11.52 -7.56 19.81
C THR A 47 10.29 -7.20 18.97
N PHE A 48 10.10 -7.96 17.90
CA PHE A 48 9.12 -7.78 16.83
C PHE A 48 8.28 -9.04 16.68
N VAL A 49 6.97 -8.93 16.41
CA VAL A 49 6.09 -10.10 16.25
C VAL A 49 5.47 -10.13 14.85
N LEU A 50 5.90 -11.05 13.99
CA LEU A 50 5.34 -11.25 12.66
C LEU A 50 4.21 -12.28 12.71
N PRO A 51 2.98 -11.96 12.34
CA PRO A 51 1.94 -12.97 12.23
C PRO A 51 2.24 -13.89 11.03
N VAL A 52 1.93 -15.18 11.17
CA VAL A 52 2.07 -16.17 10.11
C VAL A 52 0.77 -16.98 10.01
N SER A 53 0.41 -17.34 8.79
CA SER A 53 -0.82 -18.09 8.50
C SER A 53 -0.80 -19.53 9.02
N GLU A 54 0.38 -20.07 9.35
CA GLU A 54 0.57 -21.46 9.73
C GLU A 54 1.82 -21.67 10.60
N ALA A 55 1.95 -22.87 11.18
CA ALA A 55 3.13 -23.25 11.94
C ALA A 55 4.35 -23.41 11.01
N VAL A 56 5.34 -22.53 11.18
CA VAL A 56 6.59 -22.55 10.41
C VAL A 56 7.81 -22.65 11.32
N GLN A 57 8.84 -23.34 10.86
CA GLN A 57 10.18 -23.21 11.42
C GLN A 57 10.84 -21.98 10.82
N ALA A 58 11.53 -21.18 11.63
CA ALA A 58 12.16 -19.95 11.16
C ALA A 58 13.56 -19.78 11.75
N TRP A 59 14.51 -19.36 10.92
CA TRP A 59 15.87 -19.02 11.34
C TRP A 59 16.41 -17.87 10.51
N THR A 60 17.53 -17.30 10.93
CA THR A 60 18.12 -16.13 10.27
C THR A 60 19.63 -16.25 10.17
N GLU A 61 20.18 -15.53 9.21
CA GLU A 61 21.62 -15.35 9.04
C GLU A 61 22.12 -14.02 9.66
N ILE A 62 21.21 -13.23 10.26
CA ILE A 62 21.55 -11.97 10.91
C ILE A 62 22.21 -12.26 12.25
N ASP A 63 23.47 -11.83 12.40
CA ASP A 63 24.26 -12.09 13.60
C ASP A 63 23.59 -11.50 14.85
N GLY A 64 23.50 -12.33 15.89
CA GLY A 64 22.86 -12.00 17.17
C GLY A 64 21.33 -11.89 17.16
N MET A 65 20.64 -11.99 16.02
CA MET A 65 19.17 -11.98 15.99
C MET A 65 18.60 -13.34 16.40
N ALA A 66 17.73 -13.34 17.41
CA ALA A 66 16.99 -14.53 17.82
C ALA A 66 15.62 -14.60 17.13
N VAL A 67 15.18 -15.80 16.75
CA VAL A 67 13.90 -16.07 16.11
C VAL A 67 13.18 -17.17 16.89
N ARG A 68 11.91 -16.94 17.26
CA ARG A 68 11.07 -17.94 17.94
C ARG A 68 9.70 -18.03 17.29
N THR A 69 9.27 -19.24 16.99
CA THR A 69 7.88 -19.49 16.58
C THR A 69 7.02 -19.76 17.82
N GLU A 70 5.92 -19.04 17.95
CA GLU A 70 4.98 -19.15 19.06
C GLU A 70 3.53 -19.20 18.52
N VAL A 71 2.59 -19.61 19.35
CA VAL A 71 1.15 -19.47 19.07
C VAL A 71 0.62 -18.42 20.05
N SER A 72 -0.04 -17.39 19.53
CA SER A 72 -0.62 -16.32 20.33
C SER A 72 -1.76 -16.85 21.21
N ALA A 73 -2.13 -16.11 22.26
CA ALA A 73 -3.27 -16.48 23.11
C ALA A 73 -4.61 -16.57 22.33
N ALA A 74 -4.68 -15.95 21.15
CA ALA A 74 -5.82 -16.01 20.24
C ALA A 74 -5.77 -17.21 19.28
N GLY A 75 -4.76 -18.09 19.39
CA GLY A 75 -4.59 -19.26 18.54
C GLY A 75 -3.89 -18.97 17.20
N GLU A 76 -3.35 -17.77 17.00
CA GLU A 76 -2.66 -17.38 15.77
C GLU A 76 -1.19 -17.79 15.82
N HIS A 77 -0.64 -18.26 14.71
CA HIS A 77 0.79 -18.53 14.64
C HIS A 77 1.57 -17.21 14.49
N ILE A 78 2.62 -17.02 15.29
CA ILE A 78 3.43 -15.80 15.29
C ILE A 78 4.93 -16.14 15.32
N LEU A 79 5.74 -15.29 14.70
CA LEU A 79 7.19 -15.31 14.77
C LEU A 79 7.68 -14.11 15.58
N ARG A 80 8.35 -14.38 16.69
CA ARG A 80 9.02 -13.38 17.52
C ARG A 80 10.47 -13.25 17.08
N LEU A 81 10.82 -12.09 16.54
CA LEU A 81 12.19 -11.73 16.17
C LEU A 81 12.76 -10.81 17.25
N THR A 82 13.93 -11.12 17.80
CA THR A 82 14.61 -10.30 18.80
C THR A 82 15.97 -9.88 18.25
N LEU A 83 16.09 -8.60 17.93
CA LEU A 83 17.34 -7.96 17.51
C LEU A 83 18.18 -7.59 18.74
N PRO A 84 19.50 -7.84 18.72
CA PRO A 84 20.39 -7.39 19.78
C PRO A 84 20.50 -5.86 19.80
N ALA A 85 21.13 -5.31 20.83
CA ALA A 85 21.47 -3.88 20.86
C ALA A 85 22.37 -3.52 19.68
N MET A 86 21.86 -2.67 18.78
CA MET A 86 22.58 -2.19 17.60
C MET A 86 22.95 -0.72 17.73
N ARG A 87 24.12 -0.35 17.21
CA ARG A 87 24.57 1.04 17.26
C ARG A 87 23.69 1.98 16.46
N THR A 88 23.60 3.23 16.90
CA THR A 88 22.88 4.28 16.14
C THR A 88 23.41 4.36 14.71
N GLY A 89 22.49 4.38 13.75
CA GLY A 89 22.79 4.49 12.32
C GLY A 89 23.02 3.15 11.61
N VAL A 90 23.04 2.02 12.31
CA VAL A 90 23.14 0.69 11.70
C VAL A 90 21.90 0.40 10.86
N LEU A 91 22.11 -0.01 9.60
CA LEU A 91 21.08 -0.54 8.74
C LEU A 91 21.02 -2.06 8.92
N LEU A 92 19.83 -2.55 9.25
CA LEU A 92 19.52 -3.97 9.23
C LEU A 92 19.18 -4.36 7.80
N TYR A 93 19.92 -5.31 7.24
CA TYR A 93 19.58 -5.98 6.01
C TYR A 93 19.95 -7.45 6.15
N GLY A 94 18.99 -8.35 6.01
CA GLY A 94 19.27 -9.78 6.10
C GLY A 94 18.10 -10.66 5.73
N ALA A 95 18.29 -11.96 5.90
CA ALA A 95 17.32 -12.97 5.51
C ALA A 95 16.76 -13.69 6.75
N LEU A 96 15.45 -13.86 6.74
CA LEU A 96 14.68 -14.76 7.59
C LEU A 96 14.21 -15.91 6.71
N ILE A 97 14.74 -17.11 6.97
CA ILE A 97 14.36 -18.30 6.24
C ILE A 97 13.22 -18.97 6.99
N LEU A 98 12.13 -19.25 6.28
CA LEU A 98 10.92 -19.90 6.78
C LEU A 98 10.77 -21.25 6.10
N ARG A 99 10.63 -22.32 6.90
CA ARG A 99 10.32 -23.67 6.42
C ARG A 99 8.94 -24.07 6.92
N GLY A 100 8.00 -24.16 5.97
CA GLY A 100 6.64 -24.63 6.18
C GLY A 100 6.35 -25.93 5.42
N PRO A 101 5.10 -26.42 5.43
CA PRO A 101 4.69 -27.61 4.70
C PRO A 101 4.75 -27.45 3.18
N GLN A 102 4.66 -26.21 2.67
CA GLN A 102 4.80 -25.92 1.24
C GLN A 102 6.26 -25.80 0.77
N GLY A 103 7.23 -25.91 1.69
CA GLY A 103 8.66 -25.81 1.40
C GLY A 103 9.35 -24.69 2.17
N GLU A 104 10.56 -24.38 1.72
CA GLU A 104 11.41 -23.34 2.29
C GLU A 104 11.31 -22.06 1.46
N ARG A 105 11.20 -20.92 2.13
CA ARG A 105 11.15 -19.60 1.52
C ARG A 105 11.98 -18.60 2.31
N THR A 106 12.46 -17.58 1.62
CA THR A 106 13.24 -16.49 2.22
C THR A 106 12.40 -15.23 2.30
N VAL A 107 12.39 -14.61 3.47
CA VAL A 107 11.82 -13.28 3.73
C VAL A 107 12.98 -12.35 4.06
N HIS A 108 13.15 -11.29 3.30
CA HIS A 108 14.17 -10.29 3.57
C HIS A 108 13.69 -9.35 4.67
N LEU A 109 14.56 -9.03 5.62
CA LEU A 109 14.30 -8.07 6.69
C LEU A 109 15.10 -6.81 6.44
N THR A 110 14.44 -5.66 6.61
CA THR A 110 15.06 -4.34 6.56
C THR A 110 14.71 -3.53 7.80
N GLY A 111 15.53 -2.53 8.14
CA GLY A 111 15.24 -1.61 9.22
C GLY A 111 16.45 -0.75 9.57
N ARG A 112 16.29 0.19 10.51
CA ARG A 112 17.36 1.09 10.93
C ARG A 112 17.36 1.33 12.44
N ALA A 113 18.52 1.16 13.07
CA ALA A 113 18.74 1.58 14.44
C ALA A 113 18.88 3.11 14.50
N ALA A 114 18.02 3.79 15.25
CA ALA A 114 18.02 5.24 15.38
C ALA A 114 17.97 5.67 16.86
N GLU A 115 18.64 6.78 17.16
CA GLU A 115 18.60 7.40 18.49
C GLU A 115 17.25 8.07 18.70
N GLY A 116 16.62 7.85 19.86
CA GLY A 116 15.29 8.38 20.17
C GLY A 116 14.12 7.67 19.48
N ALA A 117 14.37 6.64 18.67
CA ALA A 117 13.32 5.79 18.10
C ALA A 117 12.67 4.90 19.18
N GLN A 118 11.47 4.39 18.88
CA GLN A 118 10.72 3.56 19.81
C GLN A 118 11.41 2.20 20.02
N GLU A 119 11.46 1.76 21.28
CA GLU A 119 11.85 0.40 21.65
C GLU A 119 10.66 -0.55 21.40
N HIS A 120 10.91 -1.63 20.66
CA HIS A 120 9.89 -2.63 20.38
C HIS A 120 9.98 -3.77 21.39
N CYS A 121 8.92 -4.01 22.18
CA CYS A 121 8.89 -5.05 23.22
C CYS A 121 7.90 -6.17 22.88
N GLY A 122 7.93 -6.66 21.63
CA GLY A 122 7.04 -7.74 21.18
C GLY A 122 5.65 -7.29 20.76
N ALA A 123 5.51 -6.03 20.33
CA ALA A 123 4.34 -5.63 19.55
C ALA A 123 4.37 -6.35 18.19
N PRO A 124 3.20 -6.67 17.59
CA PRO A 124 3.14 -7.08 16.20
C PRO A 124 3.97 -6.12 15.35
N VAL A 125 4.87 -6.67 14.53
CA VAL A 125 5.22 -6.03 13.27
C VAL A 125 3.92 -6.02 12.48
N GLY A 126 3.11 -5.00 12.71
CA GLY A 126 2.34 -4.50 11.60
C GLY A 126 3.38 -4.11 10.57
N SER A 127 3.29 -4.63 9.35
CA SER A 127 3.74 -3.86 8.22
C SER A 127 2.94 -2.55 8.28
N ALA A 128 3.37 -1.58 9.07
CA ALA A 128 2.82 -0.25 9.01
C ALA A 128 3.49 0.40 7.79
N LEU A 129 3.25 -0.21 6.63
CA LEU A 129 3.34 0.50 5.37
C LEU A 129 2.65 1.84 5.62
N PRO A 130 3.36 2.96 5.42
CA PRO A 130 2.86 4.26 5.80
C PRO A 130 1.43 4.45 5.30
N ALA A 131 0.54 4.78 6.23
CA ALA A 131 -0.86 5.03 5.93
C ALA A 131 -0.96 6.43 5.32
N LEU A 132 -1.22 6.48 4.02
CA LEU A 132 -1.50 7.71 3.30
C LEU A 132 -2.87 8.23 3.71
N VAL A 133 -3.05 9.54 3.61
CA VAL A 133 -4.33 10.18 3.91
C VAL A 133 -5.01 10.69 2.66
N ARG A 134 -6.32 10.90 2.77
CA ARG A 134 -7.11 11.50 1.70
C ARG A 134 -6.53 12.86 1.29
N GLY A 135 -6.34 13.04 -0.02
CA GLY A 135 -5.78 14.25 -0.62
C GLY A 135 -4.26 14.29 -0.68
N GLU A 136 -3.56 13.31 -0.09
CA GLU A 136 -2.11 13.19 -0.18
C GLU A 136 -1.65 13.01 -1.63
N ARG A 137 -0.46 13.53 -1.94
CA ARG A 137 0.10 13.49 -3.29
C ARG A 137 1.50 12.92 -3.27
N LEU A 138 1.77 12.00 -4.18
CA LEU A 138 3.07 11.37 -4.38
C LEU A 138 3.59 11.73 -5.77
N VAL A 139 4.92 11.80 -5.88
CA VAL A 139 5.60 11.87 -7.19
C VAL A 139 5.80 10.44 -7.66
N VAL A 140 5.60 10.23 -8.96
CA VAL A 140 5.74 8.93 -9.61
C VAL A 140 6.84 9.04 -10.65
N GLU A 141 7.80 8.13 -10.61
CA GLU A 141 8.87 8.10 -11.60
C GLU A 141 8.34 7.55 -12.93
N ALA A 142 8.91 8.02 -14.04
CA ALA A 142 8.35 7.73 -15.38
C ALA A 142 8.53 6.27 -15.81
N ASP A 143 9.49 5.55 -15.24
CA ASP A 143 9.81 4.15 -15.49
C ASP A 143 9.22 3.19 -14.43
N GLU A 144 8.35 3.70 -13.56
CA GLU A 144 7.80 2.95 -12.45
C GLU A 144 6.58 2.12 -12.85
N THR A 145 6.52 0.87 -12.37
CA THR A 145 5.28 0.09 -12.35
C THR A 145 4.63 0.21 -10.98
N ILE A 146 3.42 0.74 -10.94
CA ILE A 146 2.63 0.95 -9.72
C ILE A 146 1.47 -0.03 -9.65
N GLY A 147 1.33 -0.74 -8.52
CA GLY A 147 0.14 -1.52 -8.22
C GLY A 147 -0.79 -0.80 -7.25
N PHE A 148 -2.09 -0.98 -7.44
CA PHE A 148 -3.16 -0.53 -6.55
C PHE A 148 -4.02 -1.75 -6.22
N PHE A 149 -3.93 -2.25 -5.00
CA PHE A 149 -4.63 -3.47 -4.61
C PHE A 149 -5.59 -3.21 -3.45
N TYR A 150 -6.80 -3.71 -3.57
CA TYR A 150 -7.83 -3.60 -2.55
C TYR A 150 -7.72 -4.74 -1.54
N GLU A 151 -7.88 -4.37 -0.27
CA GLU A 151 -7.93 -5.29 0.87
C GLU A 151 -9.09 -4.87 1.79
N ASP A 152 -9.69 -5.86 2.46
CA ASP A 152 -10.62 -5.62 3.56
C ASP A 152 -10.48 -6.69 4.65
N MET A 153 -11.05 -6.42 5.82
CA MET A 153 -11.06 -7.33 6.98
C MET A 153 -12.31 -8.24 6.95
N GLY A 154 -12.85 -8.50 5.77
CA GLY A 154 -14.06 -9.26 5.49
C GLY A 154 -15.30 -8.39 5.24
N HIS A 155 -16.21 -8.93 4.45
CA HIS A 155 -17.46 -8.31 4.03
C HIS A 155 -18.63 -9.31 4.14
N ALA A 156 -19.86 -8.80 4.09
CA ALA A 156 -21.06 -9.64 4.13
C ALA A 156 -21.17 -10.57 2.91
N ALA A 157 -21.88 -11.69 3.05
CA ALA A 157 -22.10 -12.61 1.94
C ALA A 157 -22.81 -11.92 0.76
N GLY A 158 -22.32 -12.15 -0.45
CA GLY A 158 -22.83 -11.55 -1.68
C GLY A 158 -22.31 -10.13 -1.96
N VAL A 159 -21.37 -9.61 -1.15
CA VAL A 159 -20.56 -8.45 -1.51
C VAL A 159 -19.38 -8.95 -2.34
N ASP A 160 -19.30 -8.55 -3.61
CA ASP A 160 -18.11 -8.75 -4.46
C ASP A 160 -17.55 -7.38 -4.82
N VAL A 161 -16.25 -7.19 -4.67
CA VAL A 161 -15.58 -5.90 -4.96
C VAL A 161 -14.70 -6.06 -6.18
N ASP A 162 -14.93 -5.22 -7.18
CA ASP A 162 -14.21 -5.22 -8.44
C ASP A 162 -13.42 -3.92 -8.64
N ALA A 163 -12.28 -4.04 -9.30
CA ALA A 163 -11.42 -2.91 -9.67
C ALA A 163 -11.75 -2.41 -11.08
N TYR A 164 -11.73 -1.08 -11.24
CA TYR A 164 -11.98 -0.38 -12.49
C TYR A 164 -10.95 0.73 -12.66
N VAL A 165 -10.43 0.90 -13.88
CA VAL A 165 -9.53 2.00 -14.21
C VAL A 165 -10.05 2.75 -15.41
N PHE A 166 -10.31 4.04 -15.25
CA PHE A 166 -10.65 4.94 -16.36
C PHE A 166 -9.39 5.62 -16.87
N ARG A 167 -9.13 5.53 -18.18
CA ARG A 167 -8.09 6.30 -18.86
C ARG A 167 -8.71 7.54 -19.50
N LEU A 168 -8.38 8.70 -18.95
CA LEU A 168 -8.93 9.99 -19.35
C LEU A 168 -7.91 10.84 -20.09
N TYR A 169 -8.43 11.61 -21.04
CA TYR A 169 -7.65 12.52 -21.89
C TYR A 169 -7.78 13.97 -21.40
N ALA A 170 -7.22 14.92 -22.17
CA ALA A 170 -7.08 16.31 -21.76
C ALA A 170 -8.41 17.02 -21.44
N ASP A 171 -9.52 16.57 -22.00
CA ASP A 171 -10.88 17.05 -21.73
C ASP A 171 -11.53 16.42 -20.49
N GLY A 172 -10.82 15.50 -19.82
CA GLY A 172 -11.30 14.77 -18.65
C GLY A 172 -12.26 13.63 -18.98
N ARG A 173 -12.34 13.21 -20.25
CA ARG A 173 -13.24 12.14 -20.71
C ARG A 173 -12.46 10.96 -21.28
N VAL A 174 -13.14 9.83 -21.40
CA VAL A 174 -12.67 8.69 -22.21
C VAL A 174 -12.90 8.96 -23.70
N ARG A 175 -12.27 8.17 -24.59
CA ARG A 175 -12.58 8.16 -26.03
C ARG A 175 -13.62 7.10 -26.40
N GLY A 176 -13.79 6.10 -25.55
CA GLY A 176 -14.81 5.06 -25.67
C GLY A 176 -14.59 3.95 -24.64
N ASP A 177 -15.34 2.87 -24.77
CA ASP A 177 -15.39 1.78 -23.79
C ASP A 177 -14.04 1.11 -23.53
N ALA A 178 -13.13 1.12 -24.52
CA ALA A 178 -11.79 0.55 -24.40
C ALA A 178 -10.91 1.27 -23.35
N ASP A 179 -11.24 2.51 -22.99
CA ASP A 179 -10.55 3.27 -21.95
C ASP A 179 -11.08 2.97 -20.53
N LEU A 180 -12.09 2.09 -20.40
CA LEU A 180 -12.48 1.48 -19.13
C LEU A 180 -11.88 0.07 -19.05
N VAL A 181 -10.90 -0.09 -18.17
CA VAL A 181 -10.20 -1.36 -17.94
C VAL A 181 -10.76 -1.99 -16.66
N PHE A 182 -11.18 -3.24 -16.73
CA PHE A 182 -11.85 -3.97 -15.64
C PHE A 182 -11.80 -5.49 -15.91
N PHE A 183 -12.33 -6.34 -15.05
CA PHE A 183 -12.23 -7.81 -15.23
C PHE A 183 -12.74 -8.35 -16.58
N GLY A 184 -13.72 -7.68 -17.22
CA GLY A 184 -14.22 -8.06 -18.56
C GLY A 184 -13.36 -7.56 -19.72
N ASN A 185 -12.54 -6.54 -19.49
CA ASN A 185 -11.52 -6.01 -20.40
C ASN A 185 -10.24 -5.75 -19.59
N PRO A 186 -9.49 -6.80 -19.22
CA PRO A 186 -8.53 -6.73 -18.12
C PRO A 186 -7.20 -6.05 -18.46
N ILE A 187 -6.94 -5.76 -19.74
CA ILE A 187 -5.69 -5.15 -20.20
C ILE A 187 -6.03 -4.02 -21.16
N ALA A 188 -5.44 -2.84 -20.97
CA ALA A 188 -5.58 -1.72 -21.90
C ALA A 188 -4.96 -2.06 -23.28
N ASP A 189 -5.41 -1.40 -24.33
CA ASP A 189 -4.91 -1.57 -25.70
C ASP A 189 -3.40 -1.31 -25.87
N ASP A 190 -2.82 -0.43 -25.06
CA ASP A 190 -1.40 -0.11 -24.98
C ASP A 190 -0.62 -1.00 -24.00
N GLY A 191 -1.29 -1.93 -23.31
CA GLY A 191 -0.71 -2.81 -22.30
C GLY A 191 -0.30 -2.13 -20.99
N SER A 192 -0.53 -0.82 -20.86
CA SER A 192 -0.06 -0.03 -19.72
C SER A 192 -0.84 -0.27 -18.44
N ILE A 193 -2.08 -0.75 -18.54
CA ILE A 193 -2.96 -1.01 -17.40
C ILE A 193 -3.40 -2.45 -17.44
N ARG A 194 -3.30 -3.14 -16.30
CA ARG A 194 -3.78 -4.51 -16.12
C ARG A 194 -4.59 -4.63 -14.83
N VAL A 195 -5.85 -5.00 -14.94
CA VAL A 195 -6.74 -5.26 -13.80
C VAL A 195 -6.65 -6.72 -13.37
N GLU A 196 -6.68 -6.95 -12.06
CA GLU A 196 -6.69 -8.26 -11.42
C GLU A 196 -8.00 -8.46 -10.65
N LYS A 197 -8.58 -9.65 -10.77
CA LYS A 197 -9.73 -10.14 -9.99
C LYS A 197 -9.38 -11.50 -9.39
N GLY A 198 -9.91 -11.81 -8.20
CA GLY A 198 -9.74 -13.10 -7.52
C GLY A 198 -8.79 -12.99 -6.33
N ALA A 199 -7.68 -13.72 -6.35
CA ALA A 199 -6.72 -13.76 -5.23
C ALA A 199 -6.13 -12.39 -4.86
N ARG A 200 -6.06 -11.47 -5.84
CA ARG A 200 -5.83 -10.04 -5.64
C ARG A 200 -6.85 -9.27 -6.47
N ILE A 201 -7.42 -8.24 -5.87
CA ILE A 201 -8.35 -7.32 -6.52
C ILE A 201 -7.61 -6.00 -6.70
N GLY A 202 -7.48 -5.49 -7.92
CA GLY A 202 -6.68 -4.29 -8.13
C GLY A 202 -6.29 -4.01 -9.56
N ALA A 203 -5.34 -3.11 -9.74
CA ALA A 203 -4.75 -2.79 -11.02
C ALA A 203 -3.25 -2.55 -10.91
N VAL A 204 -2.51 -2.93 -11.95
CA VAL A 204 -1.11 -2.59 -12.15
C VAL A 204 -1.02 -1.63 -13.32
N VAL A 205 -0.26 -0.54 -13.14
CA VAL A 205 -0.02 0.51 -14.12
C VAL A 205 1.47 0.59 -14.41
N ASP A 206 1.85 0.32 -15.65
CA ASP A 206 3.17 0.64 -16.21
C ASP A 206 3.14 2.08 -16.73
N VAL A 207 3.79 2.98 -15.99
CA VAL A 207 3.77 4.42 -16.28
C VAL A 207 4.53 4.76 -17.56
N ALA A 208 5.54 3.96 -17.92
CA ALA A 208 6.34 4.15 -19.12
C ALA A 208 5.57 3.74 -20.39
N ALA A 209 4.69 2.75 -20.27
CA ALA A 209 3.86 2.26 -21.37
C ALA A 209 2.61 3.12 -21.63
N LEU A 210 2.25 4.04 -20.72
CA LEU A 210 1.06 4.88 -20.88
C LEU A 210 1.11 5.73 -22.15
N ALA A 211 0.04 5.67 -22.94
CA ALA A 211 -0.13 6.50 -24.14
C ALA A 211 0.23 7.99 -23.91
N ALA A 212 0.87 8.61 -24.90
CA ALA A 212 1.32 10.00 -24.83
C ALA A 212 0.14 10.99 -24.70
N GLU A 213 -1.07 10.60 -25.07
CA GLU A 213 -2.26 11.42 -24.98
C GLU A 213 -3.00 11.25 -23.65
N ALA A 214 -2.71 10.19 -22.89
CA ALA A 214 -3.33 9.96 -21.58
C ALA A 214 -2.95 11.11 -20.63
N ALA A 215 -3.97 11.72 -20.02
CA ALA A 215 -3.79 12.86 -19.13
C ALA A 215 -4.01 12.47 -17.66
N ARG A 216 -4.91 11.52 -17.41
CA ARG A 216 -5.27 11.07 -16.06
C ARG A 216 -5.80 9.64 -16.07
N LEU A 217 -5.43 8.87 -15.06
CA LEU A 217 -6.06 7.60 -14.72
C LEU A 217 -6.86 7.76 -13.42
N VAL A 218 -8.02 7.14 -13.36
CA VAL A 218 -8.86 7.10 -12.15
C VAL A 218 -9.02 5.64 -11.74
N ILE A 219 -8.50 5.30 -10.56
CA ILE A 219 -8.51 3.95 -10.01
C ILE A 219 -9.67 3.85 -9.02
N CYS A 220 -10.62 2.98 -9.33
CA CYS A 220 -11.86 2.81 -8.59
C CYS A 220 -12.07 1.37 -8.13
N PHE A 221 -12.76 1.22 -7.02
CA PHE A 221 -13.27 -0.06 -6.54
C PHE A 221 -14.78 0.03 -6.37
N SER A 222 -15.52 -0.95 -6.88
CA SER A 222 -16.97 -0.97 -6.81
C SER A 222 -17.46 -2.28 -6.24
N VAL A 223 -18.43 -2.20 -5.33
CA VAL A 223 -19.27 -3.33 -4.98
C VAL A 223 -20.15 -3.64 -6.19
N TYR A 224 -20.12 -4.88 -6.67
CA TYR A 224 -20.98 -5.34 -7.75
C TYR A 224 -22.44 -5.37 -7.26
N GLU A 225 -23.35 -4.77 -8.02
CA GLU A 225 -24.77 -4.67 -7.70
C GLU A 225 -25.58 -5.64 -8.57
N ASP A 226 -26.10 -6.70 -7.95
CA ASP A 226 -27.09 -7.62 -8.54
C ASP A 226 -28.54 -7.26 -8.12
N GLY A 227 -28.75 -6.05 -7.59
CA GLY A 227 -30.02 -5.59 -7.04
C GLY A 227 -30.25 -5.93 -5.56
N ALA A 228 -29.27 -6.55 -4.86
CA ALA A 228 -29.36 -6.86 -3.44
C ALA A 228 -29.13 -5.66 -2.48
N GLY A 229 -28.93 -4.44 -2.99
CA GLY A 229 -28.69 -3.24 -2.18
C GLY A 229 -27.39 -3.31 -1.37
N ARG A 230 -26.34 -3.94 -1.92
CA ARG A 230 -25.02 -4.04 -1.30
C ARG A 230 -24.20 -2.78 -1.60
N ASP A 231 -23.41 -2.39 -0.62
CA ASP A 231 -22.59 -1.17 -0.62
C ASP A 231 -21.41 -1.34 0.36
N PHE A 232 -20.54 -0.35 0.45
CA PHE A 232 -19.37 -0.40 1.32
C PHE A 232 -19.71 -0.40 2.82
N SER A 233 -20.96 -0.15 3.24
CA SER A 233 -21.36 -0.28 4.65
C SER A 233 -21.34 -1.74 5.13
N HIS A 234 -21.34 -2.68 4.19
CA HIS A 234 -21.25 -4.12 4.43
C HIS A 234 -19.81 -4.65 4.40
N VAL A 235 -18.82 -3.76 4.28
CA VAL A 235 -17.39 -4.08 4.19
C VAL A 235 -16.66 -3.58 5.44
N ARG A 236 -15.82 -4.42 6.05
CA ARG A 236 -15.04 -4.03 7.23
C ARG A 236 -13.65 -3.53 6.84
N SER A 237 -13.34 -2.30 7.20
CA SER A 237 -12.02 -1.69 7.04
C SER A 237 -11.47 -1.80 5.61
N PRO A 238 -12.19 -1.33 4.58
CA PRO A 238 -11.68 -1.29 3.21
C PRO A 238 -10.44 -0.42 3.13
N LEU A 239 -9.44 -0.84 2.35
CA LEU A 239 -8.24 -0.07 2.10
C LEU A 239 -7.64 -0.42 0.74
N VAL A 240 -6.75 0.44 0.27
CA VAL A 240 -5.95 0.22 -0.94
C VAL A 240 -4.48 0.22 -0.58
N THR A 241 -3.75 -0.77 -1.02
CA THR A 241 -2.30 -0.82 -0.93
C THR A 241 -1.68 -0.36 -2.24
N LEU A 242 -0.58 0.38 -2.13
CA LEU A 242 0.17 0.87 -3.28
C LEU A 242 1.50 0.15 -3.32
N SER A 243 1.83 -0.44 -4.47
CA SER A 243 3.12 -1.08 -4.69
C SER A 243 3.93 -0.36 -5.76
N ALA A 244 5.25 -0.40 -5.62
CA ALA A 244 6.22 0.10 -6.57
C ALA A 244 7.17 -1.05 -6.93
N GLY A 245 7.37 -1.32 -8.22
CA GLY A 245 8.23 -2.43 -8.66
C GLY A 245 7.79 -3.81 -8.14
N GLY A 246 6.48 -3.98 -7.88
CA GLY A 246 5.91 -5.21 -7.35
C GLY A 246 5.99 -5.37 -5.82
N VAL A 247 6.55 -4.39 -5.10
CA VAL A 247 6.64 -4.40 -3.63
C VAL A 247 5.69 -3.37 -3.04
N THR A 248 4.80 -3.77 -2.13
CA THR A 248 3.87 -2.85 -1.46
C THR A 248 4.63 -1.86 -0.59
N GLN A 249 4.38 -0.56 -0.80
CA GLN A 249 5.05 0.58 -0.15
C GLN A 249 4.14 1.34 0.80
N TYR A 250 2.84 1.48 0.46
CA TYR A 250 1.91 2.30 1.22
C TYR A 250 0.57 1.61 1.41
N ARG A 251 -0.18 2.07 2.41
CA ARG A 251 -1.59 1.72 2.63
C ARG A 251 -2.42 2.99 2.59
N PHE A 252 -3.62 2.91 2.08
CA PHE A 252 -4.57 4.02 2.06
C PHE A 252 -5.91 3.49 2.55
N PRO A 253 -6.25 3.70 3.84
CA PRO A 253 -7.57 3.38 4.35
C PRO A 253 -8.66 4.14 3.58
N LEU A 254 -9.68 3.41 3.13
CA LEU A 254 -10.84 4.00 2.48
C LEU A 254 -11.88 4.37 3.53
N ASP A 255 -11.50 5.31 4.39
CA ASP A 255 -12.32 5.77 5.49
C ASP A 255 -13.54 6.56 4.99
N ALA A 256 -14.60 6.62 5.81
CA ALA A 256 -15.84 7.35 5.54
C ALA A 256 -16.66 6.83 4.35
N LEU A 257 -16.56 5.54 4.05
CA LEU A 257 -17.52 4.84 3.20
C LEU A 257 -18.69 4.33 4.05
N HIS A 258 -19.88 4.67 3.62
CA HIS A 258 -21.16 4.29 4.19
C HIS A 258 -22.01 3.65 3.09
N ARG A 259 -22.95 4.37 2.49
CA ARG A 259 -23.88 3.83 1.47
C ARG A 259 -23.32 3.85 0.06
N GLU A 260 -22.07 4.29 -0.06
CA GLU A 260 -21.37 4.37 -1.33
C GLU A 260 -21.14 2.97 -1.89
N LYS A 261 -21.40 2.82 -3.18
CA LYS A 261 -21.22 1.55 -3.91
C LYS A 261 -19.89 1.51 -4.64
N THR A 262 -19.35 2.66 -4.97
CA THR A 262 -18.07 2.79 -5.67
C THR A 262 -17.22 3.84 -4.98
N VAL A 263 -15.91 3.62 -4.95
CA VAL A 263 -14.94 4.57 -4.42
C VAL A 263 -13.87 4.86 -5.46
N ASN A 264 -13.67 6.13 -5.79
CA ASN A 264 -12.47 6.62 -6.47
C ASN A 264 -11.36 6.66 -5.42
N ALA A 265 -10.48 5.67 -5.46
CA ALA A 265 -9.42 5.51 -4.48
C ALA A 265 -8.24 6.42 -4.79
N ALA A 266 -7.81 6.47 -6.04
CA ALA A 266 -6.62 7.20 -6.44
C ALA A 266 -6.70 7.74 -7.87
N GLU A 267 -6.01 8.84 -8.11
CA GLU A 267 -5.86 9.44 -9.44
C GLU A 267 -4.38 9.62 -9.76
N LEU A 268 -3.96 9.04 -10.89
CA LEU A 268 -2.64 9.31 -11.49
C LEU A 268 -2.85 10.37 -12.57
N TYR A 269 -2.18 11.52 -12.52
CA TYR A 269 -2.40 12.63 -13.45
C TYR A 269 -1.09 13.28 -13.87
N ARG A 270 -1.05 13.81 -15.09
CA ARG A 270 0.10 14.55 -15.58
C ARG A 270 0.09 15.99 -15.07
N TYR A 271 1.20 16.43 -14.51
CA TYR A 271 1.43 17.80 -14.09
C TYR A 271 2.82 18.27 -14.54
N ARG A 272 2.85 19.25 -15.45
CA ARG A 272 4.10 19.80 -16.02
C ARG A 272 5.04 18.73 -16.59
N GLY A 273 4.48 17.71 -17.24
CA GLY A 273 5.24 16.64 -17.90
C GLY A 273 5.62 15.46 -17.00
N ALA A 274 5.40 15.54 -15.68
CA ALA A 274 5.60 14.44 -14.76
C ALA A 274 4.27 13.82 -14.31
N TRP A 275 4.27 12.52 -14.05
CA TRP A 275 3.13 11.85 -13.42
C TRP A 275 3.12 12.13 -11.92
N LYS A 276 1.93 12.38 -11.40
CA LYS A 276 1.67 12.57 -9.98
C LYS A 276 0.51 11.70 -9.58
N LEU A 277 0.62 11.14 -8.39
CA LEU A 277 -0.43 10.35 -7.79
C LEU A 277 -1.13 11.19 -6.72
N ARG A 278 -2.45 11.10 -6.65
CA ARG A 278 -3.28 11.69 -5.60
C ARG A 278 -4.18 10.61 -5.01
N LEU A 279 -4.25 10.56 -3.68
CA LEU A 279 -5.14 9.67 -2.96
C LEU A 279 -6.47 10.40 -2.79
N VAL A 280 -7.56 9.83 -3.31
CA VAL A 280 -8.84 10.54 -3.45
C VAL A 280 -9.86 10.07 -2.42
N GLY A 281 -10.03 8.76 -2.24
CA GLY A 281 -10.99 8.16 -1.29
C GLY A 281 -12.39 8.77 -1.37
N ALA A 282 -12.90 9.06 -2.56
CA ALA A 282 -14.24 9.64 -2.74
C ALA A 282 -15.23 8.53 -3.09
N GLY A 283 -16.19 8.30 -2.20
CA GLY A 283 -17.29 7.37 -2.44
C GLY A 283 -18.41 7.98 -3.27
N TYR A 284 -19.15 7.12 -3.97
CA TYR A 284 -20.30 7.44 -4.82
C TYR A 284 -21.45 6.47 -4.50
N GLU A 285 -22.56 6.99 -3.96
CA GLU A 285 -23.79 6.22 -3.68
C GLU A 285 -24.45 5.69 -4.96
N ALA A 286 -24.44 6.49 -6.03
CA ALA A 286 -24.94 6.10 -7.35
C ALA A 286 -24.03 5.06 -8.05
N GLY A 287 -22.91 4.68 -7.42
CA GLY A 287 -22.00 3.65 -7.89
C GLY A 287 -21.26 4.02 -9.18
N LEU A 288 -20.84 2.98 -9.90
CA LEU A 288 -19.96 3.10 -11.06
C LEU A 288 -20.65 3.85 -12.21
N ALA A 289 -21.98 3.71 -12.33
CA ALA A 289 -22.78 4.37 -13.36
C ALA A 289 -22.57 5.89 -13.36
N ARG A 290 -22.48 6.50 -12.17
CA ARG A 290 -22.22 7.94 -12.05
C ARG A 290 -20.85 8.34 -12.61
N LEU A 291 -19.82 7.54 -12.33
CA LEU A 291 -18.48 7.78 -12.85
C LEU A 291 -18.43 7.59 -14.37
N CYS A 292 -19.11 6.58 -14.89
CA CYS A 292 -19.25 6.37 -16.33
C CYS A 292 -19.89 7.60 -17.00
N GLU A 293 -21.01 8.11 -16.48
CA GLU A 293 -21.65 9.32 -16.98
C GLU A 293 -20.73 10.55 -16.92
N ASP A 294 -20.06 10.76 -15.78
CA ASP A 294 -19.15 11.90 -15.58
C ASP A 294 -17.97 11.89 -16.56
N TYR A 295 -17.51 10.69 -16.96
CA TYR A 295 -16.40 10.52 -17.91
C TYR A 295 -16.83 10.30 -19.36
N GLY A 296 -18.13 10.30 -19.65
CA GLY A 296 -18.68 10.26 -21.02
C GLY A 296 -18.93 8.87 -21.58
N LEU A 297 -19.02 7.84 -20.74
CA LEU A 297 -19.52 6.52 -21.12
C LEU A 297 -21.04 6.44 -20.97
N SER A 298 -21.70 5.83 -21.95
CA SER A 298 -23.11 5.47 -21.86
C SER A 298 -23.24 4.11 -21.18
N VAL A 299 -24.02 4.05 -20.11
CA VAL A 299 -24.40 2.79 -19.45
C VAL A 299 -25.78 2.43 -19.99
N GLU A 300 -25.86 1.43 -20.88
CA GLU A 300 -27.13 0.87 -21.36
C GLU A 300 -27.64 -0.25 -20.43
#